data_AF-A0A176YJ07-F1
#
_entry.id   AF-A0A176YJ07-F1
#
_cell.length_a   1.000
_cell.length_b   1.000
_cell.length_c   1.000
_cell.angle_alpha   90.00
_cell.angle_beta   90.00
_cell.angle_gamma   90.00
#
_symmetry.space_group_name_H-M   'P 1'
#
loop_
_entity.id
_entity.type
_entity.pdbx_description
1 polymer ?
#
loop_
_entity_poly.entity_id
_entity_poly.type
_entity_poly.pdbx_seq_one_letter_code
_entity_poly.pdbx_strand_id
1 'polypeptide(L)'
;MQDKYGFVQVPTTIAELDFTKGVTFLQGYYKGLVISKLQVYENGMLCEALADNSACDEFMGEVLEWAKTEHAIPIKESGVKAFISQLEVVTNVDLEKHLQKIDSVAALIGQSLKSYGQPVGLYQMSGIKLHYDSAATPVPRPPEFVFERRAGEPYSTNQYFSSAPLRTADHMRVLNQLEKIFGTS
;
A
#
# COMPACT_ATOMS: atom_id res chain seq x y z
N MET A 1 14.90 10.89 -18.63
CA MET A 1 14.69 10.20 -17.34
C MET A 1 15.89 10.30 -16.41
N GLN A 2 17.07 9.80 -16.79
CA GLN A 2 18.29 9.96 -16.00
C GLN A 2 18.69 11.43 -15.84
N ASP A 3 18.80 12.18 -16.95
CA ASP A 3 19.23 13.58 -16.89
C ASP A 3 18.21 14.51 -16.22
N LYS A 4 16.91 14.20 -16.37
CA LYS A 4 15.82 15.06 -15.87
C LYS A 4 15.47 14.79 -14.40
N TYR A 5 15.46 13.53 -13.99
CA TYR A 5 14.99 13.11 -12.66
C TYR A 5 16.04 12.35 -11.85
N GLY A 6 17.28 12.22 -12.37
CA GLY A 6 18.39 11.65 -11.61
C GLY A 6 18.24 10.18 -11.24
N PHE A 7 17.47 9.40 -12.01
CA PHE A 7 17.33 7.96 -11.74
C PHE A 7 18.68 7.26 -11.78
N VAL A 8 19.04 6.59 -10.67
CA VAL A 8 20.33 5.89 -10.52
C VAL A 8 20.37 4.64 -11.39
N GLN A 9 19.29 3.86 -11.41
CA GLN A 9 19.18 2.68 -12.26
C GLN A 9 18.17 2.94 -13.37
N VAL A 10 18.62 2.78 -14.60
CA VAL A 10 17.85 2.92 -15.82
C VAL A 10 18.05 1.70 -16.72
N PRO A 11 17.13 1.40 -17.66
CA PRO A 11 17.33 0.33 -18.63
C PRO A 11 18.57 0.62 -19.49
N THR A 12 19.49 -0.33 -19.55
CA THR A 12 20.75 -0.24 -20.31
C THR A 12 20.82 -1.25 -21.44
N THR A 13 19.99 -2.31 -21.40
CA THR A 13 19.95 -3.36 -22.41
C THR A 13 18.62 -3.41 -23.14
N ILE A 14 18.61 -3.93 -24.37
CA ILE A 14 17.36 -4.12 -25.15
C ILE A 14 16.40 -5.07 -24.42
N ALA A 15 16.92 -6.06 -23.69
CA ALA A 15 16.10 -6.99 -22.92
C ALA A 15 15.36 -6.31 -21.74
N GLU A 16 15.89 -5.20 -21.22
CA GLU A 16 15.25 -4.39 -20.17
C GLU A 16 14.19 -3.42 -20.73
N LEU A 17 14.17 -3.21 -22.05
CA LEU A 17 13.17 -2.42 -22.76
C LEU A 17 11.93 -3.26 -23.13
N ASP A 18 11.51 -4.15 -22.23
CA ASP A 18 10.34 -4.99 -22.38
C ASP A 18 9.11 -4.33 -21.70
N PHE A 19 8.32 -3.60 -22.50
CA PHE A 19 7.12 -2.91 -22.03
C PHE A 19 5.98 -3.85 -21.59
N THR A 20 6.07 -5.15 -21.90
CA THR A 20 5.10 -6.14 -21.41
C THR A 20 5.36 -6.50 -19.95
N LYS A 21 6.64 -6.52 -19.54
CA LYS A 21 7.08 -6.72 -18.14
C LYS A 21 7.21 -5.42 -17.37
N GLY A 22 7.24 -4.29 -18.08
CA GLY A 22 7.38 -2.97 -17.52
C GLY A 22 8.85 -2.54 -17.45
N VAL A 23 9.16 -1.49 -18.19
CA VAL A 23 10.47 -0.84 -18.22
C VAL A 23 10.70 -0.09 -16.91
N THR A 24 11.72 -0.49 -16.15
CA THR A 24 11.89 -0.08 -14.75
C THR A 24 13.00 0.97 -14.58
N PHE A 25 12.71 2.01 -13.81
CA PHE A 25 13.64 3.04 -13.35
C PHE A 25 13.61 3.06 -11.82
N LEU A 26 14.78 3.02 -11.16
CA LEU A 26 14.87 2.99 -9.69
C LEU A 26 15.67 4.16 -9.14
N GLN A 27 15.25 4.63 -7.96
CA GLN A 27 15.91 5.68 -7.19
C GLN A 27 16.09 6.98 -7.99
N GLY A 28 14.97 7.64 -8.30
CA GLY A 28 14.94 8.97 -8.89
C GLY A 28 14.56 10.06 -7.87
N TYR A 29 14.56 11.30 -8.32
CA TYR A 29 14.24 12.47 -7.51
C TYR A 29 13.18 13.34 -8.19
N TYR A 30 12.24 13.81 -7.38
CA TYR A 30 11.19 14.72 -7.82
C TYR A 30 10.87 15.72 -6.71
N LYS A 31 11.13 17.02 -6.96
CA LYS A 31 10.88 18.12 -6.01
C LYS A 31 11.42 17.87 -4.59
N GLY A 32 12.60 17.25 -4.50
CA GLY A 32 13.25 16.90 -3.23
C GLY A 32 12.77 15.59 -2.59
N LEU A 33 11.79 14.91 -3.19
CA LEU A 33 11.33 13.57 -2.78
C LEU A 33 12.02 12.48 -3.59
N VAL A 34 12.20 11.31 -2.96
CA VAL A 34 12.74 10.12 -3.61
C VAL A 34 11.61 9.34 -4.28
N ILE A 35 11.71 9.17 -5.60
CA ILE A 35 10.90 8.23 -6.36
C ILE A 35 11.63 6.88 -6.35
N SER A 36 11.18 5.97 -5.49
CA SER A 36 11.79 4.65 -5.32
C SER A 36 11.76 3.83 -6.61
N LYS A 37 10.63 3.88 -7.34
CA LYS A 37 10.43 3.15 -8.59
C LYS A 37 9.46 3.87 -9.50
N LEU A 38 9.83 3.99 -10.77
CA LEU A 38 8.91 4.24 -11.86
C LEU A 38 8.98 3.05 -12.81
N GLN A 39 7.83 2.54 -13.22
CA GLN A 39 7.75 1.46 -14.19
C GLN A 39 6.77 1.83 -15.29
N VAL A 40 7.20 1.69 -16.54
CA VAL A 40 6.42 2.05 -17.73
C VAL A 40 6.06 0.79 -18.49
N TYR A 41 4.75 0.54 -18.61
CA TYR A 41 4.17 -0.55 -19.37
C TYR A 41 3.64 -0.03 -20.71
N GLU A 42 3.27 -0.95 -21.60
CA GLU A 42 2.63 -0.60 -22.88
C GLU A 42 1.35 0.23 -22.70
N ASN A 43 0.59 -0.03 -21.64
CA ASN A 43 -0.74 0.53 -21.40
C ASN A 43 -0.87 1.28 -20.06
N GLY A 44 0.24 1.63 -19.41
CA GLY A 44 0.17 2.31 -18.12
C GLY A 44 1.52 2.58 -17.48
N MET A 45 1.48 3.24 -16.32
CA MET A 45 2.66 3.50 -15.51
C MET A 45 2.35 3.19 -14.05
N LEU A 46 3.40 2.77 -13.34
CA LEU A 46 3.40 2.56 -11.90
C LEU A 46 4.48 3.46 -11.29
N CYS A 47 4.13 4.19 -10.24
CA CYS A 47 5.07 5.04 -9.51
C CYS A 47 4.98 4.74 -8.01
N GLU A 48 6.13 4.51 -7.39
CA GLU A 48 6.29 4.26 -5.96
C GLU A 48 7.30 5.26 -5.38
N ALA A 49 6.96 5.84 -4.23
CA ALA A 49 7.79 6.77 -3.49
C ALA A 49 7.68 6.48 -1.98
N LEU A 50 8.74 6.81 -1.23
CA LEU A 50 8.70 6.82 0.24
C LEU A 50 8.10 8.14 0.75
N ALA A 51 6.93 8.50 0.23
CA ALA A 51 6.26 9.76 0.49
C ALA A 51 4.74 9.62 0.30
N ASP A 52 4.01 10.71 0.49
CA ASP A 52 2.59 10.79 0.14
C ASP A 52 2.39 10.48 -1.36
N ASN A 53 1.43 9.64 -1.70
CA ASN A 53 1.22 9.19 -3.08
C ASN A 53 0.64 10.28 -4.01
N SER A 54 0.30 11.46 -3.49
CA SER A 54 0.09 12.67 -4.29
C SER A 54 1.34 13.10 -5.05
N ALA A 55 2.54 12.91 -4.48
CA ALA A 55 3.79 13.20 -5.17
C ALA A 55 3.98 12.28 -6.38
N CYS A 56 3.58 11.01 -6.28
CA CYS A 56 3.58 10.08 -7.40
C CYS A 56 2.61 10.52 -8.51
N ASP A 57 1.40 10.97 -8.15
CA ASP A 57 0.38 11.45 -9.08
C ASP A 57 0.87 12.67 -9.86
N GLU A 58 1.47 13.63 -9.16
CA GLU A 58 2.03 14.85 -9.74
C GLU A 58 3.23 14.53 -10.65
N PHE A 59 4.17 13.72 -10.18
CA PHE A 59 5.32 13.28 -10.95
C PHE A 59 4.91 12.56 -12.25
N MET A 60 3.97 11.62 -12.18
CA MET A 60 3.48 10.92 -13.36
C MET A 60 2.82 11.88 -14.34
N GLY A 61 2.07 12.88 -13.86
CA GLY A 61 1.52 13.94 -14.71
C GLY A 61 2.59 14.71 -15.47
N GLU A 62 3.67 15.10 -14.79
CA GLU A 62 4.81 15.79 -15.44
C GLU A 62 5.57 14.90 -16.43
N VAL A 63 5.71 13.60 -16.15
CA VAL A 63 6.33 12.64 -17.07
C VAL A 63 5.49 12.50 -18.35
N LEU A 64 4.16 12.40 -18.22
CA LEU A 64 3.26 12.34 -19.37
C LEU A 64 3.32 13.62 -20.20
N GLU A 65 3.30 14.78 -19.55
CA GLU A 65 3.38 16.06 -20.24
C GLU A 65 4.71 16.20 -20.98
N TRP A 66 5.82 15.89 -20.31
CA TRP A 66 7.15 15.87 -20.93
C TRP A 66 7.23 14.94 -22.14
N ALA A 67 6.64 13.74 -22.07
CA ALA A 67 6.60 12.81 -23.18
C ALA A 67 5.78 13.33 -24.38
N LYS A 68 4.67 14.05 -24.12
CA LYS A 68 3.87 14.70 -25.16
C LYS A 68 4.62 15.86 -25.81
N THR A 69 5.23 16.75 -25.02
CA THR A 69 5.81 17.99 -25.53
C THR A 69 7.19 17.80 -26.17
N GLU A 70 8.08 17.03 -25.53
CA GLU A 70 9.47 16.89 -25.97
C GLU A 70 9.66 15.75 -26.98
N HIS A 71 8.78 14.75 -26.95
CA HIS A 71 8.93 13.54 -27.76
C HIS A 71 7.76 13.30 -28.72
N ALA A 72 6.77 14.22 -28.77
CA ALA A 72 5.60 14.14 -29.65
C ALA A 72 4.86 12.80 -29.56
N ILE A 73 4.91 12.13 -28.40
CA ILE A 73 4.26 10.84 -28.19
C ILE A 73 2.75 11.08 -28.07
N PRO A 74 1.90 10.48 -28.94
CA PRO A 74 0.46 10.66 -28.88
C PRO A 74 -0.12 9.86 -27.70
N ILE A 75 -0.15 10.47 -26.52
CA ILE A 75 -0.69 9.85 -25.31
C ILE A 75 -2.16 10.23 -25.16
N LYS A 76 -3.03 9.21 -25.20
CA LYS A 76 -4.44 9.34 -24.80
C LYS A 76 -4.63 8.79 -23.40
N GLU A 77 -4.80 9.68 -22.43
CA GLU A 77 -5.15 9.28 -21.07
C GLU A 77 -6.53 8.63 -21.07
N SER A 78 -6.61 7.43 -20.49
CA SER A 78 -7.84 6.65 -20.37
C SER A 78 -7.77 5.74 -19.16
N GLY A 79 -8.93 5.27 -18.68
CA GLY A 79 -9.02 4.45 -17.47
C GLY A 79 -9.09 5.27 -16.17
N VAL A 80 -8.97 4.58 -15.04
CA VAL A 80 -9.05 5.15 -13.69
C VAL A 80 -7.68 5.10 -13.03
N LYS A 81 -7.27 6.20 -12.39
CA LYS A 81 -6.04 6.21 -11.56
C LYS A 81 -6.25 5.35 -10.32
N ALA A 82 -5.41 4.35 -10.14
CA ALA A 82 -5.38 3.53 -8.94
C ALA A 82 -4.32 4.05 -7.97
N PHE A 83 -4.65 4.02 -6.68
CA PHE A 83 -3.76 4.44 -5.61
C PHE A 83 -3.58 3.30 -4.61
N ILE A 84 -2.37 3.17 -4.09
CA ILE A 84 -2.08 2.33 -2.93
C ILE A 84 -1.33 3.21 -1.94
N SER A 85 -1.76 3.19 -0.68
CA SER A 85 -1.10 3.86 0.43
C SER A 85 -0.78 2.81 1.49
N GLN A 86 0.51 2.70 1.85
CA GLN A 86 1.00 1.79 2.87
C GLN A 86 1.67 2.60 3.96
N LEU A 87 1.23 2.39 5.20
CA LEU A 87 1.64 3.19 6.35
C LEU A 87 2.02 2.26 7.50
N GLU A 88 3.09 2.62 8.20
CA GLU A 88 3.35 2.12 9.55
C GLU A 88 2.70 3.09 10.54
N VAL A 89 1.89 2.56 11.45
CA VAL A 89 1.05 3.33 12.35
C VAL A 89 1.37 2.94 13.78
N VAL A 90 1.64 3.93 14.63
CA VAL A 90 1.73 3.74 16.08
C VAL A 90 0.47 4.33 16.70
N THR A 91 -0.34 3.52 17.38
CA THR A 91 -1.62 3.98 17.94
C THR A 91 -2.02 3.16 19.16
N ASN A 92 -2.78 3.76 20.08
CA ASN A 92 -3.30 3.11 21.29
C ASN A 92 -4.65 2.44 21.06
N VAL A 93 -4.93 2.05 19.81
CA VAL A 93 -6.12 1.26 19.44
C VAL A 93 -6.10 -0.07 20.19
N ASP A 94 -7.18 -0.35 20.91
CA ASP A 94 -7.39 -1.61 21.62
C ASP A 94 -8.48 -2.42 20.92
N LEU A 95 -8.06 -3.14 19.89
CA LEU A 95 -8.93 -4.00 19.11
C LEU A 95 -9.61 -5.09 19.97
N GLU A 96 -8.93 -5.58 21.01
CA GLU A 96 -9.44 -6.64 21.88
C GLU A 96 -10.58 -6.13 22.76
N LYS A 97 -10.39 -4.98 23.41
CA LYS A 97 -11.40 -4.37 24.28
C LYS A 97 -12.73 -4.14 23.57
N HIS A 98 -12.69 -3.80 22.29
CA HIS A 98 -13.90 -3.49 21.53
C HIS A 98 -14.53 -4.71 20.84
N LEU A 99 -13.78 -5.80 20.67
CA LEU A 99 -14.24 -7.00 19.95
C LEU A 99 -14.23 -8.27 20.81
N GLN A 100 -14.43 -8.11 22.12
CA GLN A 100 -14.52 -9.18 23.13
C GLN A 100 -15.46 -10.34 22.79
N LYS A 101 -16.45 -10.12 21.91
CA LYS A 101 -17.33 -11.19 21.41
C LYS A 101 -16.56 -12.32 20.72
N ILE A 102 -15.35 -12.06 20.21
CA ILE A 102 -14.50 -13.06 19.56
C ILE A 102 -13.58 -13.82 20.53
N ASP A 103 -13.50 -13.40 21.79
CA ASP A 103 -12.59 -13.98 22.78
C ASP A 103 -12.84 -15.47 23.01
N SER A 104 -14.11 -15.91 22.92
CA SER A 104 -14.47 -17.33 23.03
C SER A 104 -13.88 -18.17 21.88
N VAL A 105 -13.82 -17.60 20.67
CA VAL A 105 -13.20 -18.24 19.50
C VAL A 105 -11.69 -18.29 19.69
N ALA A 106 -11.09 -17.19 20.16
CA ALA A 106 -9.66 -17.15 20.45
C ALA A 106 -9.25 -18.15 21.53
N ALA A 107 -10.05 -18.27 22.61
CA ALA A 107 -9.86 -19.26 23.66
C ALA A 107 -9.97 -20.69 23.13
N LEU A 108 -10.95 -20.96 22.26
CA LEU A 108 -11.12 -22.27 21.63
C LEU A 108 -9.90 -22.65 20.79
N ILE A 109 -9.40 -21.72 19.95
CA ILE A 109 -8.18 -21.94 19.16
C ILE A 109 -7.00 -22.26 20.07
N GLY A 110 -6.77 -21.43 21.09
CA GLY A 110 -5.68 -21.65 22.04
C GLY A 110 -5.79 -22.98 22.79
N GLN A 111 -7.00 -23.40 23.16
CA GLN A 111 -7.23 -24.69 23.82
C GLN A 111 -6.95 -25.88 22.88
N SER A 112 -7.39 -25.79 21.63
CA SER A 112 -7.10 -26.81 20.61
C SER A 112 -5.59 -26.96 20.37
N LEU A 113 -4.86 -25.86 20.24
CA LEU A 113 -3.41 -25.91 20.01
C LEU A 113 -2.67 -26.48 21.23
N LYS A 114 -3.10 -26.13 22.44
CA LYS A 114 -2.58 -26.75 23.67
C LYS A 114 -2.84 -28.25 23.72
N SER A 115 -4.02 -28.72 23.30
CA SER A 115 -4.30 -30.16 23.26
C SER A 115 -3.47 -30.90 22.20
N TYR A 116 -2.99 -30.19 21.18
CA TYR A 116 -2.02 -30.71 20.20
C TYR A 116 -0.56 -30.65 20.70
N GLY A 117 -0.32 -30.23 21.94
CA GLY A 117 1.02 -30.10 22.51
C GLY A 117 1.79 -28.87 22.03
N GLN A 118 1.12 -27.87 21.45
CA GLN A 118 1.76 -26.63 21.02
C GLN A 118 1.71 -25.56 22.13
N PRO A 119 2.87 -25.06 22.60
CA PRO A 119 2.91 -24.00 23.60
C PRO A 119 2.63 -22.65 22.93
N VAL A 120 1.35 -22.28 22.85
CA VAL A 120 0.91 -20.98 22.31
C VAL A 120 0.43 -20.03 23.40
N GLY A 121 0.63 -18.74 23.18
CA GLY A 121 0.07 -17.67 24.00
C GLY A 121 -1.46 -17.54 23.84
N LEU A 122 -2.03 -16.53 24.49
CA LEU A 122 -3.44 -16.19 24.29
C LEU A 122 -3.62 -15.68 22.85
N TYR A 123 -4.56 -16.29 22.13
CA TYR A 123 -4.95 -15.76 20.83
C TYR A 123 -5.73 -14.46 21.03
N GLN A 124 -5.45 -13.48 20.17
CA GLN A 124 -6.02 -12.14 20.24
C GLN A 124 -6.26 -11.65 18.81
N MET A 125 -7.22 -10.74 18.65
CA MET A 125 -7.46 -10.18 17.32
C MET A 125 -6.28 -9.33 16.88
N SER A 126 -5.66 -9.70 15.76
CA SER A 126 -4.44 -9.05 15.27
C SER A 126 -4.70 -7.96 14.23
N GLY A 127 -5.90 -7.85 13.66
CA GLY A 127 -6.19 -6.87 12.64
C GLY A 127 -7.62 -6.89 12.12
N ILE A 128 -7.92 -5.93 11.25
CA ILE A 128 -9.18 -5.75 10.54
C ILE A 128 -8.88 -5.69 9.05
N LYS A 129 -9.68 -6.41 8.27
CA LYS A 129 -9.67 -6.33 6.81
C LYS A 129 -11.05 -5.99 6.31
N LEU A 130 -11.13 -5.04 5.38
CA LEU A 130 -12.37 -4.64 4.73
C LEU A 130 -12.21 -4.81 3.23
N HIS A 131 -13.12 -5.58 2.63
CA HIS A 131 -13.12 -5.87 1.21
C HIS A 131 -14.56 -5.85 0.70
N TYR A 132 -14.72 -5.56 -0.59
CA TYR A 132 -15.97 -5.68 -1.32
C TYR A 132 -16.03 -7.03 -2.03
N ASP A 133 -17.18 -7.38 -2.61
CA ASP A 133 -17.30 -8.58 -3.43
C ASP A 133 -16.52 -8.41 -4.75
N SER A 134 -15.28 -8.89 -4.73
CA SER A 134 -14.40 -8.83 -5.89
C SER A 134 -14.90 -9.67 -7.06
N ALA A 135 -15.62 -10.77 -6.81
CA ALA A 135 -16.14 -11.63 -7.88
C ALA A 135 -17.22 -10.92 -8.70
N ALA A 136 -18.05 -10.11 -8.04
CA ALA A 136 -19.10 -9.32 -8.67
C ALA A 136 -18.60 -8.01 -9.33
N THR A 137 -17.31 -7.68 -9.21
CA THR A 137 -16.77 -6.38 -9.66
C THR A 137 -15.92 -6.53 -10.94
N PRO A 138 -16.16 -5.72 -11.98
CA PRO A 138 -15.32 -5.69 -13.18
C PRO A 138 -13.88 -5.27 -12.88
N VAL A 139 -12.96 -5.60 -13.79
CA VAL A 139 -11.57 -5.14 -13.71
C VAL A 139 -11.44 -3.68 -14.19
N PRO A 140 -10.52 -2.87 -13.62
CA PRO A 140 -9.57 -3.21 -12.55
C PRO A 140 -10.22 -3.28 -11.16
N ARG A 141 -9.69 -4.17 -10.30
CA ARG A 141 -10.19 -4.43 -8.95
C ARG A 141 -9.24 -3.83 -7.90
N PRO A 142 -9.66 -2.81 -7.15
CA PRO A 142 -8.87 -2.31 -6.02
C PRO A 142 -8.56 -3.41 -4.98
N PRO A 143 -7.39 -3.39 -4.34
CA PRO A 143 -7.11 -4.29 -3.22
C PRO A 143 -7.97 -3.98 -1.98
N GLU A 144 -7.97 -4.90 -1.02
CA GLU A 144 -8.62 -4.71 0.27
C GLU A 144 -7.94 -3.63 1.14
N PHE A 145 -8.72 -3.07 2.06
CA PHE A 145 -8.16 -2.32 3.18
C PHE A 145 -7.68 -3.30 4.26
N VAL A 146 -6.48 -3.04 4.79
CA VAL A 146 -5.85 -3.83 5.86
C VAL A 146 -5.39 -2.89 6.97
N PHE A 147 -5.67 -3.25 8.21
CA PHE A 147 -5.07 -2.66 9.41
C PHE A 147 -4.73 -3.79 10.38
N GLU A 148 -3.45 -4.09 10.59
CA GLU A 148 -3.03 -5.25 11.38
C GLU A 148 -1.74 -4.98 12.17
N ARG A 149 -1.55 -5.72 13.26
CA ARG A 149 -0.34 -5.68 14.07
C ARG A 149 0.87 -5.92 13.19
N ARG A 150 1.95 -5.17 13.42
CA ARG A 150 3.18 -5.29 12.63
C ARG A 150 3.76 -6.70 12.78
N ALA A 151 3.93 -7.40 11.66
CA ALA A 151 4.51 -8.74 11.65
C ALA A 151 5.94 -8.71 12.20
N GLY A 152 6.25 -9.65 13.09
CA GLY A 152 7.57 -9.76 13.73
C GLY A 152 7.77 -8.87 14.96
N GLU A 153 6.83 -7.97 15.27
CA GLU A 153 6.92 -7.07 16.43
C GLU A 153 6.01 -7.53 17.58
N PRO A 154 6.45 -7.39 18.85
CA PRO A 154 5.59 -7.64 20.00
C PRO A 154 4.36 -6.72 20.01
N TYR A 155 3.21 -7.21 20.45
CA TYR A 155 1.97 -6.41 20.51
C TYR A 155 2.08 -5.21 21.46
N SER A 156 2.98 -5.28 22.45
CA SER A 156 3.28 -4.16 23.36
C SER A 156 3.87 -2.93 22.67
N THR A 157 4.37 -3.06 21.45
CA THR A 157 4.91 -1.93 20.68
C THR A 157 3.81 -1.02 20.12
N ASN A 158 2.57 -1.51 20.05
CA ASN A 158 1.45 -0.78 19.44
C ASN A 158 1.74 -0.32 17.99
N GLN A 159 2.58 -1.07 17.29
CA GLN A 159 2.88 -0.86 15.88
C GLN A 159 1.95 -1.69 15.01
N TYR A 160 1.43 -1.03 13.98
CA TYR A 160 0.52 -1.60 13.00
C TYR A 160 1.03 -1.30 11.59
N PHE A 161 0.73 -2.22 10.69
CA PHE A 161 0.80 -1.99 9.26
C PHE A 161 -0.62 -1.71 8.75
N SER A 162 -0.75 -0.70 7.89
CA SER A 162 -2.00 -0.45 7.19
C SER A 162 -1.77 -0.25 5.70
N SER A 163 -2.65 -0.83 4.89
CA SER A 163 -2.63 -0.73 3.44
C SER A 163 -4.04 -0.42 2.94
N ALA A 164 -4.17 0.58 2.06
CA ALA A 164 -5.45 0.98 1.52
C ALA A 164 -5.36 1.31 0.02
N PRO A 165 -6.41 0.99 -0.77
CA PRO A 165 -6.52 1.39 -2.17
C PRO A 165 -6.88 2.89 -2.34
N LEU A 166 -6.21 3.78 -1.62
CA LEU A 166 -6.60 5.18 -1.44
C LEU A 166 -5.41 6.13 -1.61
N ARG A 167 -5.73 7.42 -1.83
CA ARG A 167 -4.75 8.49 -1.61
C ARG A 167 -4.32 8.49 -0.14
N THR A 168 -3.07 8.84 0.15
CA THR A 168 -2.55 8.83 1.53
C THR A 168 -3.38 9.71 2.46
N ALA A 169 -3.81 10.90 2.03
CA ALA A 169 -4.70 11.75 2.81
C ALA A 169 -6.04 11.08 3.18
N ASP A 170 -6.63 10.31 2.27
CA ASP A 170 -7.89 9.59 2.51
C ASP A 170 -7.69 8.38 3.41
N HIS A 171 -6.57 7.69 3.24
CA HIS A 171 -6.16 6.61 4.14
C HIS A 171 -6.01 7.12 5.59
N MET A 172 -5.37 8.28 5.79
CA MET A 172 -5.27 8.91 7.10
C MET A 172 -6.65 9.24 7.70
N ARG A 173 -7.63 9.66 6.89
CA ARG A 173 -9.00 9.89 7.36
C ARG A 173 -9.66 8.60 7.86
N VAL A 174 -9.44 7.47 7.17
CA VAL A 174 -9.92 6.14 7.60
C VAL A 174 -9.27 5.73 8.92
N LEU A 175 -7.95 5.89 9.05
CA LEU A 175 -7.21 5.56 10.27
C LEU A 175 -7.67 6.40 11.47
N ASN A 176 -7.86 7.71 11.28
CA ASN A 176 -8.40 8.60 12.32
C ASN A 176 -9.81 8.18 12.75
N GLN A 177 -10.62 7.63 11.84
CA GLN A 177 -11.94 7.11 12.20
C GLN A 177 -11.85 5.80 12.99
N LEU A 178 -10.91 4.91 12.65
CA LEU A 178 -10.63 3.71 13.43
C LEU A 178 -10.17 4.07 14.85
N GLU A 179 -9.29 5.05 14.98
CA GLU A 179 -8.81 5.51 16.29
C GLU A 179 -9.94 6.11 17.14
N LYS A 180 -10.92 6.81 16.55
CA LYS A 180 -12.11 7.26 17.28
C LYS A 180 -13.00 6.12 17.79
N ILE A 181 -13.05 5.01 17.05
CA ILE A 181 -13.90 3.85 17.38
C ILE A 181 -13.22 2.95 18.41
N PHE A 182 -11.92 2.71 18.23
CA PHE A 182 -11.15 1.70 18.97
C PHE A 182 -10.07 2.29 19.89
N GLY A 183 -9.91 3.61 19.91
CA GLY A 183 -8.95 4.28 20.77
C GLY A 183 -9.33 4.16 22.24
N THR A 184 -8.32 4.08 23.09
CA THR A 184 -8.48 4.12 24.53
C THR A 184 -8.65 5.58 24.98
N SER A 185 -9.79 5.89 25.61
CA SER A 185 -10.01 7.19 26.29
C SER A 185 -9.16 7.32 27.54
#